data_AF-A0A438ECQ8-F1
#
_entry.id   AF-A0A438ECQ8-F1
#
_cell.length_a   1.000
_cell.length_b   1.000
_cell.length_c   1.000
_cell.angle_alpha   90.00
_cell.angle_beta   90.00
_cell.angle_gamma   90.00
#
_symmetry.space_group_name_H-M   'P 1'
#
loop_
_entity.id
_entity.type
_entity.pdbx_description
1 polymer ?
#
loop_
_entity_poly.entity_id
_entity_poly.type
_entity_poly.pdbx_seq_one_letter_code
_entity_poly.pdbx_strand_id
1 'polypeptide(L)'
;MESKSPESDARTVFSALPEGAIVDILKLTTPRDACRLSAVASVFSSAAESDSLWESFLPPDYLEIVSRSSESSSRRDFSTKKELFFSLCDSPLLIDGGRRGFWLEKQSGKKCYMLAARELGITWGDTPEYWTWTSIPESRFSEVAFLNEVCWFEVKGKIDTDMLSLRTKYAAYLVFDRRDSYGFENVEVKSSVGIIGSEATENIIYLDKDASEEEDTEDELVSIQNVRSWINDTLTQLYSSQEPDKELVSFEDVRTWMNKNIFQLHSSHEPQEPGVSTKGDGPYPNMRKDAWVEIELGEFFNEGGENKELEIAIKQFDGHWKQGLIIEGIEIRPKND
;
A
#
# COMPACT_ATOMS: atom_id res chain seq x y z
N MET A 1 12.11 -37.01 -34.94
CA MET A 1 11.17 -35.88 -34.96
C MET A 1 11.52 -35.02 -33.77
N GLU A 2 12.32 -33.97 -33.98
CA GLU A 2 12.65 -33.02 -32.92
C GLU A 2 11.39 -32.23 -32.55
N SER A 3 10.98 -32.32 -31.30
CA SER A 3 9.96 -31.47 -30.71
C SER A 3 10.50 -30.03 -30.68
N LYS A 4 9.94 -29.15 -31.51
CA LYS A 4 10.19 -27.70 -31.40
C LYS A 4 9.83 -27.24 -29.99
N SER A 5 10.75 -26.52 -29.36
CA SER A 5 10.51 -25.83 -28.08
C SER A 5 9.33 -24.85 -28.24
N PRO A 6 8.37 -24.79 -27.29
CA PRO A 6 7.24 -23.86 -27.34
C PRO A 6 7.67 -22.38 -27.39
N GLU A 7 8.88 -22.03 -26.94
CA GLU A 7 9.44 -20.67 -27.06
C GLU A 7 9.72 -20.27 -28.52
N SER A 8 10.06 -21.23 -29.39
CA SER A 8 10.30 -21.01 -30.82
C SER A 8 9.02 -20.60 -31.56
N ASP A 9 7.86 -21.08 -31.11
CA ASP A 9 6.59 -20.82 -31.78
C ASP A 9 6.00 -19.47 -31.36
N ALA A 10 6.05 -19.11 -30.07
CA ALA A 10 5.52 -17.82 -29.59
C ALA A 10 6.27 -16.61 -30.19
N ARG A 11 7.61 -16.67 -30.25
CA ARG A 11 8.42 -15.59 -30.85
C ARG A 11 8.12 -15.42 -32.34
N THR A 12 7.83 -16.52 -33.04
CA THR A 12 7.45 -16.51 -34.46
C THR A 12 6.05 -15.91 -34.67
N VAL A 13 5.11 -16.17 -33.76
CA VAL A 13 3.74 -15.60 -33.81
C VAL A 13 3.76 -14.08 -33.62
N PHE A 14 4.40 -13.56 -32.57
CA PHE A 14 4.42 -12.11 -32.34
C PHE A 14 5.23 -11.34 -33.39
N SER A 15 6.30 -11.94 -33.93
CA SER A 15 7.11 -11.30 -34.98
C SER A 15 6.35 -11.15 -36.31
N ALA A 16 5.24 -11.87 -36.49
CA ALA A 16 4.38 -11.76 -37.67
C ALA A 16 3.23 -10.76 -37.50
N LEU A 17 3.01 -10.22 -36.28
CA LEU A 17 1.94 -9.25 -36.02
C LEU A 17 2.38 -7.83 -36.42
N PRO A 18 1.48 -7.02 -37.00
CA PRO A 18 1.71 -5.58 -37.15
C PRO A 18 1.91 -4.90 -35.80
N GLU A 19 2.71 -3.84 -35.75
CA GLU A 19 2.96 -3.09 -34.52
C GLU A 19 1.68 -2.62 -33.82
N GLY A 20 0.67 -2.17 -34.58
CA GLY A 20 -0.62 -1.76 -34.03
C GLY A 20 -1.35 -2.89 -33.30
N ALA A 21 -1.26 -4.14 -33.79
CA ALA A 21 -1.83 -5.29 -33.11
C ALA A 21 -1.07 -5.63 -31.82
N ILE A 22 0.25 -5.43 -31.81
CA ILE A 22 1.07 -5.57 -30.60
C ILE A 22 0.69 -4.49 -29.57
N VAL A 23 0.50 -3.24 -30.01
CA VAL A 23 0.01 -2.16 -29.15
C VAL A 23 -1.34 -2.52 -28.53
N ASP A 24 -2.31 -2.99 -29.33
CA ASP A 24 -3.63 -3.36 -28.81
C ASP A 24 -3.58 -4.53 -27.82
N ILE A 25 -2.65 -5.47 -27.98
CA ILE A 25 -2.38 -6.51 -26.98
C ILE A 25 -1.81 -5.88 -25.69
N LEU A 26 -0.84 -4.96 -25.81
CA LEU A 26 -0.22 -4.31 -24.67
C LEU A 26 -1.20 -3.43 -23.88
N LYS A 27 -2.19 -2.81 -24.53
CA LYS A 27 -3.27 -2.03 -23.88
C LYS A 27 -4.12 -2.87 -22.91
N LEU A 28 -4.13 -4.20 -23.08
CA LEU A 28 -4.84 -5.12 -22.18
C LEU A 28 -4.02 -5.51 -20.95
N THR A 29 -2.79 -5.01 -20.84
CA THR A 29 -1.88 -5.30 -19.72
C THR A 29 -1.65 -4.04 -18.88
N THR A 30 -0.83 -4.13 -17.84
CA THR A 30 -0.47 -2.97 -17.01
C THR A 30 0.76 -2.25 -17.58
N PRO A 31 1.00 -0.96 -17.22
CA PRO A 31 2.25 -0.28 -17.52
C PRO A 31 3.49 -1.09 -17.13
N ARG A 32 3.44 -1.76 -15.97
CA ARG A 32 4.51 -2.65 -15.48
C ARG A 32 4.74 -3.82 -16.44
N ASP A 33 3.68 -4.47 -16.88
CA ASP A 33 3.78 -5.63 -17.77
C ASP A 33 4.25 -5.23 -19.17
N ALA A 34 3.77 -4.11 -19.70
CA ALA A 34 4.27 -3.56 -20.95
C ALA A 34 5.79 -3.29 -20.91
N CYS A 35 6.28 -2.69 -19.82
CA CYS A 35 7.72 -2.48 -19.63
C CYS A 35 8.49 -3.81 -19.55
N ARG A 36 7.97 -4.80 -18.83
CA ARG A 36 8.58 -6.13 -18.71
C ARG A 36 8.61 -6.87 -20.03
N LEU A 37 7.51 -6.88 -20.77
CA LEU A 37 7.42 -7.51 -22.09
C LEU A 37 8.42 -6.90 -23.06
N SER A 38 8.56 -5.56 -23.06
CA SER A 38 9.57 -4.85 -23.85
C SER A 38 11.01 -5.27 -23.51
N ALA A 39 11.31 -5.47 -22.21
CA ALA A 39 12.62 -5.91 -21.77
C ALA A 39 12.93 -7.38 -22.10
N VAL A 40 11.91 -8.25 -22.12
CA VAL A 40 12.08 -9.69 -22.34
C VAL A 40 12.13 -10.06 -23.82
N ALA A 41 11.41 -9.34 -24.69
CA ALA A 41 11.41 -9.62 -26.12
C ALA A 41 11.36 -8.34 -26.97
N SER A 42 12.34 -8.21 -27.86
CA SER A 42 12.52 -7.05 -28.74
C SER A 42 11.32 -6.77 -29.67
N VAL A 43 10.46 -7.77 -29.89
CA VAL A 43 9.23 -7.64 -30.69
C VAL A 43 8.26 -6.62 -30.08
N PHE A 44 8.31 -6.41 -28.76
CA PHE A 44 7.47 -5.42 -28.07
C PHE A 44 8.11 -4.03 -27.98
N SER A 45 9.41 -3.87 -28.28
CA SER A 45 10.14 -2.64 -27.95
C SER A 45 9.58 -1.40 -28.63
N SER A 46 9.26 -1.46 -29.93
CA SER A 46 8.67 -0.31 -30.65
C SER A 46 7.28 0.02 -30.11
N ALA A 47 6.42 -0.99 -30.00
CA ALA A 47 5.05 -0.85 -29.49
C ALA A 47 5.01 -0.29 -28.05
N ALA A 48 5.98 -0.66 -27.21
CA ALA A 48 6.11 -0.21 -25.83
C ALA A 48 6.56 1.25 -25.68
N GLU A 49 6.99 1.91 -26.76
CA GLU A 49 7.27 3.35 -26.80
C GLU A 49 6.14 4.15 -27.46
N SER A 50 5.06 3.50 -27.90
CA SER A 50 3.96 4.15 -28.63
C SER A 50 3.11 5.07 -27.74
N ASP A 51 2.88 6.31 -28.17
CA ASP A 51 1.99 7.23 -27.47
C ASP A 51 0.56 6.70 -27.34
N SER A 52 0.06 5.94 -28.34
CA SER A 52 -1.26 5.33 -28.27
C SER A 52 -1.37 4.29 -27.14
N LEU A 53 -0.27 3.61 -26.82
CA LEU A 53 -0.20 2.70 -25.68
C LEU A 53 -0.22 3.50 -24.38
N TRP A 54 0.68 4.46 -24.22
CA TRP A 54 0.80 5.22 -22.97
C TRP A 54 -0.41 6.10 -22.68
N GLU A 55 -1.10 6.60 -23.71
CA GLU A 55 -2.39 7.28 -23.54
C GLU A 55 -3.47 6.35 -22.99
N SER A 56 -3.46 5.06 -23.31
CA SER A 56 -4.41 4.08 -22.75
C SER A 56 -4.17 3.77 -21.27
N PHE A 57 -2.94 4.01 -20.79
CA PHE A 57 -2.56 3.84 -19.37
C PHE A 57 -2.84 5.08 -18.53
N LEU A 58 -3.09 6.23 -19.15
CA LEU A 58 -3.52 7.43 -18.45
C LEU A 58 -5.02 7.33 -18.14
N PRO A 59 -5.47 7.92 -17.02
CA PRO A 59 -6.90 8.02 -16.74
C PRO A 59 -7.62 8.79 -17.86
N PRO A 60 -8.86 8.42 -18.26
CA PRO A 60 -9.56 9.08 -19.38
C PRO A 60 -9.73 10.60 -19.22
N ASP A 61 -9.79 11.08 -17.98
CA ASP A 61 -9.97 12.47 -17.57
C ASP A 61 -8.64 13.17 -17.21
N TYR A 62 -7.48 12.61 -17.56
CA TYR A 62 -6.17 13.16 -17.19
C TYR A 62 -5.98 14.62 -17.64
N LEU A 63 -6.49 15.00 -18.81
CA LEU A 63 -6.39 16.38 -19.32
C LEU A 63 -7.13 17.37 -18.42
N GLU A 64 -8.32 16.98 -17.93
CA GLU A 64 -9.09 17.79 -16.98
C GLU A 64 -8.34 17.91 -15.65
N ILE A 65 -7.81 16.80 -15.14
CA ILE A 65 -7.03 16.79 -13.89
C ILE A 65 -5.79 17.70 -14.01
N VAL A 66 -5.04 17.59 -15.10
CA VAL A 66 -3.86 18.44 -15.34
C VAL A 66 -4.24 19.91 -15.43
N SER A 67 -5.39 20.23 -16.03
CA SER A 67 -5.87 21.62 -16.14
C SER A 67 -6.25 22.27 -14.81
N ARG A 68 -6.52 21.48 -13.77
CA ARG A 68 -6.84 21.96 -12.41
C ARG A 68 -5.60 22.38 -11.62
N SER A 69 -4.40 22.14 -12.14
CA SER A 69 -3.17 22.58 -11.50
C SER A 69 -2.90 24.06 -11.76
N SER A 70 -2.58 24.81 -10.70
CA SER A 70 -2.19 26.21 -10.77
C SER A 70 -0.70 26.41 -11.04
N GLU A 71 0.10 25.33 -11.03
CA GLU A 71 1.54 25.43 -11.27
C GLU A 71 1.84 25.67 -12.75
N SER A 72 2.70 26.64 -13.05
CA SER A 72 3.24 26.87 -14.39
C SER A 72 3.97 25.64 -14.95
N SER A 73 4.47 24.78 -14.06
CA SER A 73 5.07 23.46 -14.32
C SER A 73 4.11 22.44 -14.96
N SER A 74 2.79 22.66 -14.87
CA SER A 74 1.76 21.79 -15.47
C SER A 74 1.59 22.02 -16.98
N ARG A 75 2.12 23.13 -17.51
CA ARG A 75 2.29 23.37 -18.97
C ARG A 75 3.64 22.86 -19.47
N ARG A 76 4.17 21.80 -18.86
CA ARG A 76 5.28 21.09 -19.48
C ARG A 76 4.76 20.49 -20.78
N ASP A 77 5.28 20.96 -21.90
CA ASP A 77 5.16 20.26 -23.17
C ASP A 77 5.94 18.95 -23.02
N PHE A 78 5.26 17.89 -22.57
CA PHE A 78 5.84 16.55 -22.56
C PHE A 78 6.02 16.10 -24.01
N SER A 79 7.19 15.56 -24.33
CA SER A 79 7.48 15.16 -25.71
C SER A 79 6.73 13.88 -26.08
N THR A 80 6.39 13.05 -25.10
CA THR A 80 5.63 11.79 -25.25
C THR A 80 4.65 11.56 -24.10
N LYS A 81 3.64 10.71 -24.32
CA LYS A 81 2.69 10.27 -23.29
C LYS A 81 3.35 9.41 -22.22
N LYS A 82 4.42 8.69 -22.58
CA LYS A 82 5.25 7.94 -21.64
C LYS A 82 5.92 8.85 -20.62
N GLU A 83 6.52 9.95 -21.08
CA GLU A 83 7.13 10.95 -20.20
C GLU A 83 6.10 11.59 -19.27
N LEU A 84 4.92 11.93 -19.80
CA LEU A 84 3.80 12.43 -19.00
C LEU A 84 3.42 11.41 -17.90
N PHE A 85 3.24 10.14 -18.25
CA PHE A 85 2.90 9.08 -17.29
C PHE A 85 3.90 9.02 -16.14
N PHE A 86 5.20 8.88 -16.43
CA PHE A 86 6.22 8.79 -15.39
C PHE A 86 6.36 10.09 -14.59
N SER A 87 6.20 11.25 -15.23
CA SER A 87 6.16 12.51 -14.50
C SER A 87 5.00 12.56 -13.50
N LEU A 88 3.83 12.02 -13.86
CA LEU A 88 2.68 11.94 -12.94
C LEU A 88 2.85 10.87 -11.87
N CYS A 89 3.72 9.88 -12.05
CA CYS A 89 4.07 8.91 -11.00
C CYS A 89 5.08 9.46 -10.00
N ASP A 90 6.12 10.12 -10.50
CA ASP A 90 7.30 10.47 -9.70
C ASP A 90 7.17 11.86 -9.04
N SER A 91 6.29 12.73 -9.54
CA SER A 91 6.09 14.09 -9.00
C SER A 91 4.61 14.39 -8.86
N PRO A 92 4.06 14.27 -7.63
CA PRO A 92 2.63 14.39 -7.47
C PRO A 92 2.17 15.85 -7.67
N LEU A 93 1.16 16.02 -8.53
CA LEU A 93 0.62 17.28 -9.02
C LEU A 93 -0.29 17.92 -7.97
N LEU A 94 -0.05 19.19 -7.64
CA LEU A 94 -0.96 19.97 -6.80
C LEU A 94 -2.11 20.53 -7.65
N ILE A 95 -3.34 20.22 -7.26
CA ILE A 95 -4.58 20.65 -7.92
C ILE A 95 -5.50 21.37 -6.94
N ASP A 96 -6.53 22.03 -7.48
CA ASP A 96 -7.58 22.70 -6.70
C ASP A 96 -7.05 23.77 -5.73
N GLY A 97 -6.09 24.57 -6.21
CA GLY A 97 -5.42 25.58 -5.40
C GLY A 97 -4.44 25.01 -4.38
N GLY A 98 -3.90 23.82 -4.65
CA GLY A 98 -2.94 23.15 -3.77
C GLY A 98 -3.58 22.45 -2.57
N ARG A 99 -4.90 22.26 -2.58
CA ARG A 99 -5.59 21.54 -1.50
C ARG A 99 -5.61 20.03 -1.70
N ARG A 100 -5.29 19.56 -2.91
CA ARG A 100 -5.20 18.13 -3.22
C ARG A 100 -3.94 17.83 -4.00
N GLY A 101 -3.28 16.73 -3.65
CA GLY A 101 -2.21 16.12 -4.43
C GLY A 101 -2.78 15.00 -5.31
N PHE A 102 -2.34 14.91 -6.56
CA PHE A 102 -2.72 13.86 -7.51
C PHE A 102 -1.48 13.20 -8.12
N TRP A 103 -1.49 11.88 -8.24
CA TRP A 103 -0.45 11.13 -8.98
C TRP A 103 -0.99 9.79 -9.46
N LEU A 104 -0.17 9.07 -10.22
CA LEU A 104 -0.49 7.71 -10.69
C LEU A 104 0.32 6.67 -9.93
N GLU A 105 -0.34 5.59 -9.52
CA GLU A 105 0.33 4.39 -9.03
C GLU A 105 1.12 3.77 -10.20
N LYS A 106 2.43 3.63 -10.00
CA LYS A 106 3.40 3.37 -11.07
C LYS A 106 3.17 2.05 -11.81
N GLN A 107 2.65 1.04 -11.13
CA GLN A 107 2.52 -0.30 -11.71
C GLN A 107 1.26 -0.44 -12.57
N SER A 108 0.15 0.14 -12.12
CA SER A 108 -1.20 -0.04 -12.66
C SER A 108 -1.73 1.18 -13.40
N GLY A 109 -1.13 2.36 -13.21
CA GLY A 109 -1.64 3.63 -13.75
C GLY A 109 -2.90 4.14 -13.05
N LYS A 110 -3.27 3.54 -11.91
CA LYS A 110 -4.46 3.91 -11.15
C LYS A 110 -4.23 5.23 -10.40
N LYS A 111 -5.29 6.03 -10.30
CA LYS A 111 -5.27 7.34 -9.65
C LYS A 111 -5.00 7.22 -8.14
N CYS A 112 -4.11 8.08 -7.64
CA CYS A 112 -3.88 8.31 -6.23
C CYS A 112 -4.19 9.78 -5.90
N TYR A 113 -4.71 10.02 -4.69
CA TYR A 113 -4.97 11.37 -4.19
C TYR A 113 -4.44 11.55 -2.77
N MET A 114 -4.11 12.79 -2.43
CA MET A 114 -3.91 13.22 -1.06
C MET A 114 -4.77 14.44 -0.80
N LEU A 115 -5.59 14.39 0.25
CA LEU A 115 -6.31 15.54 0.77
C LEU A 115 -5.38 16.27 1.74
N ALA A 116 -5.00 17.52 1.42
CA ALA A 116 -4.18 18.33 2.32
C ALA A 116 -4.93 18.59 3.63
N ALA A 117 -4.21 18.89 4.72
CA ALA A 117 -4.83 19.24 6.00
C ALA A 117 -5.88 20.36 5.89
N ARG A 118 -5.65 21.34 4.98
CA ARG A 118 -6.60 22.42 4.67
C ARG A 118 -7.88 21.98 3.95
N GLU A 119 -7.89 20.79 3.36
CA GLU A 119 -9.07 20.17 2.73
C GLU A 119 -9.85 19.29 3.74
N LEU A 120 -9.29 19.02 4.92
CA LEU A 120 -9.90 18.18 5.94
C LEU A 120 -10.84 18.98 6.84
N GLY A 121 -11.92 18.33 7.28
CA GLY A 121 -12.73 18.80 8.41
C GLY A 121 -12.06 18.43 9.72
N ILE A 122 -11.42 19.41 10.38
CA ILE A 122 -10.78 19.25 11.68
C ILE A 122 -11.65 19.90 12.75
N THR A 123 -12.04 19.15 13.79
CA THR A 123 -12.80 19.73 14.90
C THR A 123 -11.99 20.81 15.61
N TRP A 124 -12.58 22.01 15.65
CA TRP A 124 -11.94 23.25 16.11
C TRP A 124 -10.68 23.66 15.35
N GLY A 125 -10.49 23.18 14.10
CA GLY A 125 -9.31 23.53 13.29
C GLY A 125 -9.13 25.03 13.05
N ASP A 126 -10.23 25.81 13.07
CA ASP A 126 -10.19 27.27 12.93
C ASP A 126 -10.02 28.02 14.27
N THR A 127 -9.81 27.30 15.37
CA THR A 127 -9.63 27.84 16.72
C THR A 127 -8.14 27.82 17.09
N PRO A 128 -7.43 28.98 17.07
CA PRO A 128 -5.98 29.04 17.25
C PRO A 128 -5.48 28.51 18.60
N GLU A 129 -6.33 28.46 19.62
CA GLU A 129 -6.02 27.84 20.90
C GLU A 129 -5.76 26.34 20.78
N TYR A 130 -6.39 25.68 19.80
CA TYR A 130 -6.36 24.22 19.63
C TYR A 130 -5.52 23.77 18.44
N TRP A 131 -5.46 24.58 17.39
CA TRP A 131 -4.72 24.26 16.17
C TRP A 131 -3.96 25.46 15.61
N THR A 132 -2.72 25.23 15.21
CA THR A 132 -1.90 26.21 14.50
C THR A 132 -1.72 25.75 13.06
N TRP A 133 -2.08 26.61 12.10
CA TRP A 133 -1.75 26.38 10.69
C TRP A 133 -0.37 26.96 10.40
N THR A 134 0.53 26.13 9.91
CA THR A 134 1.93 26.51 9.70
C THR A 134 2.48 25.94 8.39
N SER A 135 3.54 26.54 7.89
CA SER A 135 4.27 26.05 6.71
C SER A 135 5.57 25.41 7.16
N ILE A 136 5.85 24.21 6.68
CA ILE A 136 7.09 23.48 6.97
C ILE A 136 7.76 23.04 5.66
N PRO A 137 9.10 23.10 5.54
CA PRO A 137 9.81 22.73 4.31
C PRO A 137 9.61 21.29 3.86
N GLU A 138 9.32 20.39 4.79
CA GLU A 138 9.11 18.96 4.56
C GLU A 138 7.74 18.66 3.94
N SER A 139 6.78 19.57 4.06
CA SER A 139 5.46 19.35 3.48
C SER A 139 5.42 19.78 2.02
N ARG A 140 4.71 18.99 1.24
CA ARG A 140 4.38 19.35 -0.15
C ARG A 140 3.24 20.36 -0.26
N PHE A 141 2.48 20.57 0.80
CA PHE A 141 1.39 21.53 0.85
C PHE A 141 1.86 22.84 1.51
N SER A 142 1.19 23.95 1.18
CA SER A 142 1.56 25.26 1.72
C SER A 142 1.43 25.33 3.24
N GLU A 143 0.43 24.62 3.79
CA GLU A 143 0.11 24.60 5.21
C GLU A 143 -0.21 23.19 5.69
N VAL A 144 0.28 22.88 6.88
CA VAL A 144 -0.05 21.69 7.67
C VAL A 144 -0.79 22.11 8.94
N ALA A 145 -1.50 21.18 9.57
CA ALA A 145 -2.20 21.43 10.84
C ALA A 145 -1.37 20.94 12.02
N PHE A 146 -0.86 21.86 12.84
CA PHE A 146 -0.18 21.55 14.10
C PHE A 146 -1.21 21.54 15.24
N LEU A 147 -1.28 20.42 15.97
CA LEU A 147 -2.17 20.27 17.11
C LEU A 147 -1.57 20.93 18.36
N ASN A 148 -2.19 22.00 18.87
CA ASN A 148 -1.68 22.73 20.04
C ASN A 148 -1.95 21.99 21.34
N GLU A 149 -3.22 21.69 21.65
CA GLU A 149 -3.62 20.93 22.84
C GLU A 149 -5.14 20.68 22.81
N VAL A 150 -5.61 19.43 22.76
CA VAL A 150 -7.05 19.09 22.81
C VAL A 150 -7.32 17.82 23.62
N CYS A 151 -8.54 17.64 24.13
CA CYS A 151 -8.98 16.35 24.70
C CYS A 151 -9.98 15.60 23.79
N TRP A 152 -10.45 16.26 22.73
CA TRP A 152 -11.34 15.71 21.71
C TRP A 152 -10.65 15.90 20.36
N PHE A 153 -10.36 14.79 19.69
CA PHE A 153 -9.66 14.77 18.41
C PHE A 153 -10.54 14.12 17.36
N GLU A 154 -10.86 14.87 16.31
CA GLU A 154 -11.62 14.37 15.17
C GLU A 154 -11.16 15.06 13.90
N VAL A 155 -10.79 14.26 12.91
CA VAL A 155 -10.38 14.70 11.58
C VAL A 155 -11.14 13.88 10.54
N LYS A 156 -11.71 14.56 9.55
CA LYS A 156 -12.53 13.97 8.49
C LYS A 156 -12.03 14.40 7.11
N GLY A 157 -11.86 13.45 6.22
CA GLY A 157 -11.62 13.67 4.79
C GLY A 157 -12.81 13.21 3.97
N LYS A 158 -13.09 13.92 2.88
CA LYS A 158 -14.15 13.58 1.94
C LYS A 158 -13.63 13.61 0.51
N ILE A 159 -14.04 12.64 -0.29
CA ILE A 159 -13.68 12.58 -1.71
C ILE A 159 -14.81 11.93 -2.51
N ASP A 160 -15.07 12.47 -3.70
CA ASP A 160 -16.02 11.87 -4.64
C ASP A 160 -15.42 10.59 -5.24
N THR A 161 -16.20 9.51 -5.28
CA THR A 161 -15.75 8.21 -5.80
C THR A 161 -15.41 8.24 -7.28
N ASP A 162 -15.98 9.18 -8.05
CA ASP A 162 -15.69 9.39 -9.47
C ASP A 162 -14.30 9.97 -9.71
N MET A 163 -13.70 10.60 -8.70
CA MET A 163 -12.30 10.99 -8.77
C MET A 163 -11.37 9.78 -8.73
N LEU A 164 -11.82 8.64 -8.20
CA LEU A 164 -11.01 7.44 -8.04
C LEU A 164 -11.16 6.50 -9.24
N SER A 165 -10.22 5.56 -9.38
CA SER A 165 -10.29 4.56 -10.44
C SER A 165 -11.37 3.52 -10.13
N LEU A 166 -12.20 3.19 -11.12
CA LEU A 166 -13.25 2.17 -10.96
C LEU A 166 -12.63 0.77 -10.80
N ARG A 167 -13.41 -0.14 -10.21
CA ARG A 167 -13.07 -1.55 -9.94
C ARG A 167 -11.70 -1.69 -9.29
N THR A 168 -11.43 -0.83 -8.30
CA THR A 168 -10.13 -0.74 -7.66
C THR A 168 -10.33 -0.74 -6.16
N LYS A 169 -9.58 -1.59 -5.47
CA LYS A 169 -9.47 -1.58 -4.02
C LYS A 169 -8.54 -0.46 -3.60
N TYR A 170 -8.96 0.35 -2.66
CA TYR A 170 -8.23 1.48 -2.13
C TYR A 170 -8.02 1.31 -0.63
N ALA A 171 -6.94 1.89 -0.13
CA ALA A 171 -6.73 2.13 1.28
C ALA A 171 -6.46 3.62 1.52
N ALA A 172 -6.95 4.10 2.67
CA ALA A 172 -6.73 5.45 3.15
C ALA A 172 -5.68 5.46 4.26
N TYR A 173 -4.79 6.44 4.24
CA TYR A 173 -3.69 6.58 5.19
C TYR A 173 -3.68 8.00 5.76
N LEU A 174 -3.59 8.14 7.07
CA LEU A 174 -3.25 9.43 7.68
C LEU A 174 -1.74 9.62 7.54
N VAL A 175 -1.31 10.79 7.04
CA VAL A 175 0.10 11.17 6.94
C VAL A 175 0.37 12.31 7.92
N PHE A 176 1.30 12.08 8.85
CA PHE A 176 1.51 12.94 10.00
C PHE A 176 2.94 12.87 10.55
N ASP A 177 3.33 13.85 11.36
CA ASP A 177 4.54 13.86 12.17
C ASP A 177 4.15 13.84 13.65
N ARG A 178 4.93 13.12 14.44
CA ARG A 178 4.71 12.91 15.88
C ARG A 178 5.94 13.12 16.74
N ARG A 179 7.05 13.63 16.17
CA ARG A 179 8.36 13.75 16.86
C ARG A 179 8.30 14.51 18.17
N ASP A 180 7.39 15.48 18.29
CA ASP A 180 7.18 16.30 19.50
C ASP A 180 5.77 16.14 20.09
N SER A 181 5.10 15.00 19.83
CA SER A 181 3.73 14.75 20.28
C SER A 181 3.66 14.09 21.67
N TYR A 182 2.56 14.32 22.38
CA TYR A 182 2.19 13.57 23.59
C TYR A 182 0.70 13.24 23.58
N GLY A 183 0.29 12.28 24.43
CA GLY A 183 -1.12 12.01 24.73
C GLY A 183 -1.78 11.01 23.77
N PHE A 184 -0.94 10.33 23.00
CA PHE A 184 -1.31 9.25 22.09
C PHE A 184 -0.75 7.91 22.55
N GLU A 185 -0.02 7.87 23.68
CA GLU A 185 0.71 6.70 24.14
C GLU A 185 -0.22 5.54 24.53
N ASN A 186 -0.17 4.43 23.77
CA ASN A 186 -1.04 3.27 23.93
C ASN A 186 -2.54 3.59 23.90
N VAL A 187 -2.91 4.66 23.19
CA VAL A 187 -4.31 5.10 23.16
C VAL A 187 -5.01 4.63 21.89
N GLU A 188 -6.16 3.98 22.09
CA GLU A 188 -7.02 3.53 20.99
C GLU A 188 -7.65 4.71 20.28
N VAL A 189 -7.34 4.85 19.00
CA VAL A 189 -7.98 5.81 18.11
C VAL A 189 -8.90 5.06 17.16
N LYS A 190 -10.13 5.54 17.01
CA LYS A 190 -11.07 4.94 16.06
C LYS A 190 -10.87 5.58 14.70
N SER A 191 -10.73 4.75 13.67
CA SER A 191 -10.79 5.19 12.29
C SER A 191 -11.98 4.56 11.58
N SER A 192 -12.47 5.22 10.54
CA SER A 192 -13.54 4.67 9.71
C SER A 192 -13.42 5.10 8.26
N VAL A 193 -13.77 4.20 7.34
CA VAL A 193 -13.86 4.46 5.91
C VAL A 193 -15.18 3.92 5.39
N GLY A 194 -15.96 4.75 4.70
CA GLY A 194 -17.27 4.34 4.19
C GLY A 194 -17.93 5.35 3.27
N ILE A 195 -18.88 4.87 2.48
CA ILE A 195 -19.74 5.73 1.66
C ILE A 195 -20.74 6.44 2.57
N ILE A 196 -20.90 7.75 2.41
CA ILE A 196 -21.86 8.52 3.20
C ILE A 196 -23.28 7.99 2.99
N GLY A 197 -23.98 7.75 4.10
CA GLY A 197 -25.32 7.17 4.11
C GLY A 197 -25.34 5.63 4.03
N SER A 198 -24.19 4.98 4.00
CA SER A 198 -24.04 3.52 4.11
C SER A 198 -23.32 3.15 5.42
N GLU A 199 -23.26 1.86 5.74
CA GLU A 199 -22.46 1.36 6.85
C GLU A 199 -20.95 1.56 6.54
N ALA A 200 -20.22 2.14 7.49
CA ALA A 200 -18.78 2.37 7.37
C ALA A 200 -18.02 1.28 8.12
N THR A 201 -16.87 0.88 7.59
CA THR A 201 -15.94 0.00 8.30
C THR A 201 -15.24 0.82 9.37
N GLU A 202 -15.31 0.40 10.63
CA GLU A 202 -14.56 1.00 11.74
C GLU A 202 -13.36 0.12 12.12
N ASN A 203 -12.22 0.74 12.41
CA ASN A 203 -10.99 0.09 12.88
C ASN A 203 -10.46 0.78 14.14
N ILE A 204 -9.67 0.06 14.93
CA ILE A 204 -8.91 0.61 16.06
C ILE A 204 -7.44 0.69 15.64
N ILE A 205 -6.82 1.84 15.85
CA ILE A 205 -5.44 2.13 15.47
C ILE A 205 -4.70 2.81 16.64
N TYR A 206 -3.36 2.77 16.61
CA TYR A 206 -2.49 3.40 17.60
C TYR A 206 -1.54 4.35 16.88
N LEU A 207 -1.50 5.63 17.27
CA LEU A 207 -0.69 6.65 16.56
C LEU A 207 0.78 6.68 17.02
N ASP A 208 1.10 6.03 18.12
CA ASP A 208 2.39 6.07 18.81
C ASP A 208 3.22 4.77 18.66
N LYS A 209 2.57 3.61 18.64
CA LYS A 209 3.22 2.29 18.62
C LYS A 209 3.92 2.02 17.31
N ASP A 210 5.24 1.91 17.30
CA ASP A 210 5.96 1.45 16.11
C ASP A 210 5.77 -0.04 15.86
N ALA A 211 5.79 -0.46 14.59
CA ALA A 211 5.77 -1.88 14.21
C ALA A 211 6.95 -2.69 14.80
N SER A 212 7.98 -2.02 15.32
CA SER A 212 9.13 -2.63 16.00
C SER A 212 8.97 -2.80 17.51
N GLU A 213 7.84 -2.39 18.10
CA GLU A 213 7.50 -2.65 19.51
C GLU A 213 6.68 -3.93 19.71
N GLU A 214 6.61 -4.80 18.69
CA GLU A 214 6.52 -6.22 18.99
C GLU A 214 7.75 -6.54 19.85
N GLU A 215 7.54 -6.78 21.15
CA GLU A 215 8.50 -7.52 21.94
C GLU A 215 8.90 -8.71 21.07
N ASP A 216 10.19 -8.78 20.71
CA ASP A 216 10.87 -10.01 20.32
C ASP A 216 10.64 -11.00 21.46
N THR A 217 9.43 -11.55 21.55
CA THR A 217 9.04 -12.44 22.61
C THR A 217 9.93 -13.65 22.44
N GLU A 218 10.52 -14.08 23.56
CA GLU A 218 11.42 -15.22 23.66
C GLU A 218 10.87 -16.48 22.95
N ASP A 219 9.59 -16.52 22.62
CA ASP A 219 8.88 -17.56 21.87
C ASP A 219 9.45 -17.87 20.47
N GLU A 220 9.90 -16.87 19.68
CA GLU A 220 10.45 -17.17 18.34
C GLU A 220 11.87 -17.76 18.44
N LEU A 221 12.66 -17.29 19.41
CA LEU A 221 13.99 -17.83 19.71
C LEU A 221 13.91 -19.21 20.39
N VAL A 222 12.96 -19.44 21.28
CA VAL A 222 12.66 -20.74 21.90
C VAL A 222 12.18 -21.73 20.84
N SER A 223 11.33 -21.30 19.89
CA SER A 223 10.91 -22.08 18.72
C SER A 223 12.10 -22.53 17.87
N ILE A 224 12.99 -21.61 17.51
CA ILE A 224 14.17 -21.93 16.68
C ILE A 224 15.16 -22.82 17.43
N GLN A 225 15.37 -22.61 18.73
CA GLN A 225 16.23 -23.45 19.55
C GLN A 225 15.67 -24.87 19.71
N ASN A 226 14.36 -25.02 19.91
CA ASN A 226 13.71 -26.31 20.01
C ASN A 226 13.78 -27.08 18.70
N VAL A 227 13.58 -26.41 17.56
CA VAL A 227 13.75 -27.00 16.22
C VAL A 227 15.20 -27.44 16.00
N ARG A 228 16.19 -26.61 16.36
CA ARG A 228 17.62 -26.97 16.26
C ARG A 228 17.99 -28.16 17.15
N SER A 229 17.51 -28.19 18.39
CA SER A 229 17.74 -29.31 19.31
C SER A 229 17.15 -30.59 18.75
N TRP A 230 15.91 -30.54 18.26
CA TRP A 230 15.23 -31.68 17.66
C TRP A 230 15.95 -32.21 16.41
N ILE A 231 16.43 -31.33 15.52
CA ILE A 231 17.22 -31.72 14.35
C ILE A 231 18.47 -32.47 14.78
N ASN A 232 19.19 -31.97 15.79
CA ASN A 232 20.43 -32.60 16.26
C ASN A 232 20.19 -33.97 16.91
N ASP A 233 19.15 -34.11 17.74
CA ASP A 233 18.78 -35.41 18.33
C ASP A 233 18.37 -36.43 17.26
N THR A 234 17.65 -35.97 16.25
CA THR A 234 17.22 -36.80 15.12
C THR A 234 18.40 -37.26 14.26
N LEU A 235 19.33 -36.36 13.93
CA LEU A 235 20.56 -36.71 13.22
C LEU A 235 21.40 -37.69 14.05
N THR A 236 21.50 -37.49 15.36
CA THR A 236 22.24 -38.39 16.27
C THR A 236 21.64 -39.80 16.29
N GLN A 237 20.31 -39.92 16.27
CA GLN A 237 19.62 -41.21 16.16
C GLN A 237 19.84 -41.88 14.80
N LEU A 238 19.84 -41.12 13.71
CA LEU A 238 20.12 -41.62 12.36
C LEU A 238 21.57 -42.10 12.20
N TYR A 239 22.54 -41.40 12.79
CA TYR A 239 23.95 -41.81 12.76
C TYR A 239 24.26 -42.96 13.70
N SER A 240 23.56 -43.07 14.84
CA SER A 240 23.76 -44.17 15.80
C SER A 240 23.12 -45.49 15.39
N SER A 241 22.25 -45.50 14.38
CA SER A 241 21.53 -46.68 13.91
C SER A 241 22.10 -47.29 12.62
N GLN A 242 23.25 -46.81 12.14
CA GLN A 242 23.93 -47.40 10.98
C GLN A 242 24.71 -48.68 11.36
N GLU A 243 24.29 -49.80 10.78
CA GLU A 243 25.16 -50.97 10.61
C GLU A 243 26.24 -50.68 9.54
N PRO A 244 27.44 -51.29 9.61
CA PRO A 244 28.66 -50.78 8.97
C PRO A 244 28.69 -50.78 7.43
N ASP A 245 27.72 -51.38 6.75
CA ASP A 245 27.81 -51.71 5.31
C ASP A 245 26.59 -51.29 4.47
N LYS A 246 25.93 -50.16 4.77
CA LYS A 246 24.92 -49.58 3.88
C LYS A 246 25.28 -48.17 3.40
N GLU A 247 25.12 -47.96 2.08
CA GLU A 247 25.32 -46.68 1.39
C GLU A 247 24.59 -45.52 2.07
N LEU A 248 25.23 -44.34 2.02
CA LEU A 248 24.75 -43.07 2.57
C LEU A 248 23.28 -42.81 2.18
N VAL A 249 22.45 -42.55 3.19
CA VAL A 249 21.03 -42.22 3.04
C VAL A 249 20.88 -41.05 2.06
N SER A 250 20.03 -41.19 1.04
CA SER A 250 19.91 -40.16 0.01
C SER A 250 19.17 -38.92 0.54
N PHE A 251 19.45 -37.75 -0.06
CA PHE A 251 18.80 -36.49 0.30
C PHE A 251 17.26 -36.56 0.19
N GLU A 252 16.76 -37.43 -0.69
CA GLU A 252 15.33 -37.60 -0.94
C GLU A 252 14.65 -38.48 0.12
N ASP A 253 15.37 -39.45 0.70
CA ASP A 253 14.90 -40.25 1.83
C ASP A 253 14.77 -39.38 3.08
N VAL A 254 15.74 -38.50 3.30
CA VAL A 254 15.75 -37.51 4.39
C VAL A 254 14.59 -36.51 4.21
N ARG A 255 14.36 -36.02 2.99
CA ARG A 255 13.25 -35.11 2.66
C ARG A 255 11.88 -35.78 2.84
N THR A 256 11.75 -37.03 2.39
CA THR A 256 10.50 -37.81 2.50
C THR A 256 10.17 -38.13 3.96
N TRP A 257 11.19 -38.47 4.76
CA TRP A 257 11.03 -38.68 6.20
C TRP A 257 10.66 -37.39 6.94
N MET A 258 11.25 -36.24 6.60
CA MET A 258 10.89 -34.93 7.17
C MET A 258 9.43 -34.58 6.90
N ASN A 259 8.97 -34.71 5.66
CA ASN A 259 7.59 -34.38 5.29
C ASN A 259 6.56 -35.29 5.99
N LYS A 260 6.93 -36.54 6.30
CA LYS A 260 6.06 -37.48 7.01
C LYS A 260 5.90 -37.14 8.50
N ASN A 261 6.88 -36.48 9.11
CA ASN A 261 6.90 -36.22 10.56
C ASN A 261 6.61 -34.75 10.94
N ILE A 262 6.66 -33.81 9.98
CA ILE A 262 6.24 -32.39 10.18
C ILE A 262 4.81 -32.28 10.72
N PHE A 263 3.92 -33.21 10.40
CA PHE A 263 2.55 -33.22 10.92
C PHE A 263 2.44 -33.39 12.44
N GLN A 264 3.44 -34.00 13.10
CA GLN A 264 3.42 -34.15 14.56
C GLN A 264 3.77 -32.86 15.31
N LEU A 265 4.44 -31.89 14.66
CA LEU A 265 4.70 -30.56 15.23
C LEU A 265 3.44 -29.67 15.26
N HIS A 266 2.50 -29.88 14.34
CA HIS A 266 1.25 -29.13 14.28
C HIS A 266 0.12 -29.72 15.13
N SER A 267 0.31 -30.90 15.74
CA SER A 267 -0.75 -31.62 16.43
C SER A 267 -0.91 -31.27 17.92
N SER A 268 -0.27 -30.21 18.41
CA SER A 268 -0.39 -29.72 19.80
C SER A 268 -1.44 -28.62 19.99
N HIS A 269 -2.12 -28.16 18.94
CA HIS A 269 -3.23 -27.21 19.06
C HIS A 269 -4.53 -27.88 18.59
N GLU A 270 -5.37 -28.29 19.54
CA GLU A 270 -6.79 -28.57 19.29
C GLU A 270 -7.47 -27.31 18.70
N PRO A 271 -8.42 -27.47 17.77
CA PRO A 271 -9.13 -26.33 17.20
C PRO A 271 -10.07 -25.71 18.26
N GLN A 272 -9.77 -24.49 18.70
CA GLN A 272 -10.72 -23.70 19.48
C GLN A 272 -11.82 -23.12 18.57
N GLU A 273 -13.05 -23.17 19.07
CA GLU A 273 -14.25 -22.56 18.48
C GLU A 273 -14.10 -21.04 18.29
N PRO A 274 -14.86 -20.42 17.36
CA PRO A 274 -14.70 -19.01 17.01
C PRO A 274 -15.09 -18.10 18.18
N GLY A 275 -14.08 -17.51 18.84
CA GLY A 275 -14.27 -16.60 19.95
C GLY A 275 -13.13 -15.58 20.09
N VAL A 276 -13.51 -14.30 19.96
CA VAL A 276 -12.91 -13.09 20.56
C VAL A 276 -11.53 -12.68 20.05
N SER A 277 -11.52 -11.59 19.26
CA SER A 277 -10.33 -10.79 18.93
C SER A 277 -9.55 -10.44 20.21
N THR A 278 -8.30 -10.89 20.26
CA THR A 278 -7.31 -10.51 21.27
C THR A 278 -6.80 -9.10 21.01
N LYS A 279 -6.70 -8.30 22.08
CA LYS A 279 -6.18 -6.93 22.08
C LYS A 279 -4.77 -6.88 21.47
N GLY A 280 -4.58 -6.14 20.37
CA GLY A 280 -3.25 -5.84 19.82
C GLY A 280 -3.17 -5.67 18.30
N ASP A 281 -4.06 -6.28 17.52
CA ASP A 281 -3.88 -6.42 16.05
C ASP A 281 -4.34 -5.23 15.20
N GLY A 282 -4.15 -3.99 15.67
CA GLY A 282 -4.41 -2.78 14.88
C GLY A 282 -3.25 -2.46 13.93
N PRO A 283 -3.48 -1.82 12.76
CA PRO A 283 -2.37 -1.35 11.91
C PRO A 283 -1.50 -0.37 12.70
N TYR A 284 -0.17 -0.51 12.55
CA TYR A 284 0.81 0.36 13.17
C TYR A 284 1.28 1.46 12.20
N PRO A 285 1.64 2.65 12.69
CA PRO A 285 2.32 3.67 11.91
C PRO A 285 3.66 3.16 11.34
N ASN A 286 3.99 3.63 10.13
CA ASN A 286 5.21 3.30 9.43
C ASN A 286 5.91 4.59 8.96
N MET A 287 7.24 4.62 9.08
CA MET A 287 8.06 5.73 8.61
C MET A 287 8.21 5.67 7.09
N ARG A 288 7.85 6.77 6.43
CA ARG A 288 8.01 6.96 4.99
C ARG A 288 9.42 7.42 4.63
N LYS A 289 9.76 7.33 3.35
CA LYS A 289 11.06 7.80 2.81
C LYS A 289 11.24 9.31 2.87
N ASP A 290 10.14 10.05 2.93
CA ASP A 290 10.08 11.52 3.05
C ASP A 290 10.08 11.98 4.52
N ALA A 291 10.35 11.08 5.46
CA ALA A 291 10.39 11.30 6.91
C ALA A 291 9.03 11.63 7.56
N TRP A 292 7.93 11.53 6.82
CA TRP A 292 6.58 11.51 7.40
C TRP A 292 6.24 10.12 7.95
N VAL A 293 5.32 10.06 8.90
CA VAL A 293 4.73 8.81 9.38
C VAL A 293 3.38 8.62 8.69
N GLU A 294 3.07 7.39 8.27
CA GLU A 294 1.74 7.02 7.77
C GLU A 294 1.12 5.87 8.56
N ILE A 295 -0.19 5.88 8.73
CA ILE A 295 -0.95 4.76 9.29
C ILE A 295 -2.21 4.50 8.47
N GLU A 296 -2.54 3.23 8.25
CA GLU A 296 -3.75 2.84 7.54
C GLU A 296 -5.00 3.08 8.39
N LEU A 297 -5.98 3.78 7.80
CA LEU A 297 -7.27 4.09 8.41
C LEU A 297 -8.35 3.07 8.01
N GLY A 298 -8.16 2.41 6.87
CA GLY A 298 -9.06 1.38 6.37
C GLY A 298 -9.06 1.28 4.85
N GLU A 299 -9.81 0.27 4.37
CA GLU A 299 -9.93 -0.07 2.97
C GLU A 299 -11.36 0.10 2.47
N PHE A 300 -11.51 0.32 1.17
CA PHE A 300 -12.80 0.25 0.48
C PHE A 300 -12.61 -0.17 -0.97
N PHE A 301 -13.66 -0.73 -1.57
CA PHE A 301 -13.65 -1.09 -2.99
C PHE A 301 -14.52 -0.10 -3.78
N ASN A 302 -13.93 0.58 -4.76
CA ASN A 302 -14.66 1.45 -5.66
C ASN A 302 -15.22 0.64 -6.84
N GLU A 303 -16.47 0.17 -6.75
CA GLU A 303 -17.12 -0.59 -7.83
C GLU A 303 -17.36 0.26 -9.09
N GLY A 304 -17.65 1.55 -8.88
CA GLY A 304 -18.14 2.47 -9.90
C GLY A 304 -19.65 2.49 -10.07
N GLY A 305 -20.15 3.37 -10.95
CA GLY A 305 -21.56 3.41 -11.39
C GLY A 305 -22.33 4.67 -10.98
N GLU A 306 -22.32 5.01 -9.68
CA GLU A 306 -22.96 6.21 -9.15
C GLU A 306 -21.92 7.09 -8.46
N ASN A 307 -21.98 8.41 -8.70
CA ASN A 307 -21.15 9.35 -7.98
C ASN A 307 -21.59 9.41 -6.51
N LYS A 308 -20.73 8.95 -5.61
CA LYS A 308 -20.95 8.90 -4.17
C LYS A 308 -19.83 9.64 -3.46
N GLU A 309 -20.12 10.19 -2.29
CA GLU A 309 -19.09 10.81 -1.45
C GLU A 309 -18.58 9.75 -0.46
N LEU A 310 -17.27 9.48 -0.51
CA LEU A 310 -16.55 8.68 0.47
C LEU A 310 -16.15 9.57 1.64
N GLU A 311 -16.41 9.11 2.86
CA GLU A 311 -15.92 9.73 4.09
C GLU A 311 -14.86 8.84 4.74
N ILE A 312 -13.77 9.48 5.15
CA ILE A 312 -12.68 8.89 5.93
C ILE A 312 -12.61 9.70 7.23
N ALA A 313 -12.66 9.04 8.37
CA ALA A 313 -12.62 9.74 9.65
C ALA A 313 -11.64 9.07 10.61
N ILE A 314 -11.05 9.88 11.48
CA ILE A 314 -10.28 9.46 12.64
C ILE A 314 -10.77 10.24 13.85
N LYS A 315 -11.05 9.55 14.96
CA LYS A 315 -11.69 10.13 16.15
C LYS A 315 -11.24 9.49 17.45
N GLN A 316 -11.08 10.32 18.48
CA GLN A 316 -10.77 9.94 19.85
C GLN A 316 -11.38 10.93 20.85
N PHE A 317 -12.20 10.42 21.79
CA PHE A 317 -13.04 11.21 22.70
C PHE A 317 -12.91 10.80 24.18
N ASP A 318 -11.83 10.14 24.54
CA ASP A 318 -11.58 9.60 25.88
C ASP A 318 -11.23 10.65 26.94
N GLY A 319 -11.14 11.93 26.56
CA GLY A 319 -10.81 13.03 27.47
C GLY A 319 -9.32 13.14 27.78
N HIS A 320 -8.47 12.31 27.17
CA HIS A 320 -7.02 12.42 27.29
C HIS A 320 -6.50 13.60 26.47
N TRP A 321 -5.83 14.53 27.15
CA TRP A 321 -5.16 15.67 26.53
C TRP A 321 -4.01 15.21 25.66
N LYS A 322 -3.87 15.84 24.49
CA LYS A 322 -2.93 15.48 23.43
C LYS A 322 -2.47 16.72 22.69
N GLN A 323 -1.22 16.72 22.23
CA GLN A 323 -0.64 17.81 21.45
C GLN A 323 0.48 17.34 20.52
N GLY A 324 1.00 18.28 19.72
CA GLY A 324 2.27 18.17 19.01
C GLY A 324 2.22 17.33 17.74
N LEU A 325 1.06 16.75 17.43
CA LEU A 325 0.82 16.06 16.17
C LEU A 325 0.77 17.08 15.03
N ILE A 326 1.48 16.81 13.94
CA ILE A 326 1.41 17.62 12.72
C ILE A 326 0.73 16.77 11.65
N ILE A 327 -0.40 17.22 11.13
CA ILE A 327 -1.12 16.51 10.07
C ILE A 327 -0.76 17.15 8.74
N GLU A 328 -0.22 16.34 7.82
CA GLU A 328 -0.06 16.75 6.42
C GLU A 328 -1.35 16.54 5.64
N GLY A 329 -2.00 15.39 5.83
CA GLY A 329 -3.20 15.05 5.07
C GLY A 329 -3.64 13.60 5.18
N ILE A 330 -4.62 13.24 4.35
CA ILE A 330 -5.08 11.86 4.16
C ILE A 330 -4.76 11.43 2.73
N GLU A 331 -3.92 10.39 2.58
CA GLU A 331 -3.56 9.78 1.31
C GLU A 331 -4.49 8.61 0.98
N ILE A 332 -4.95 8.53 -0.27
CA ILE A 332 -5.85 7.51 -0.79
C ILE A 332 -5.16 6.89 -2.01
N ARG A 333 -4.76 5.62 -1.87
CA ARG A 333 -4.01 4.91 -2.93
C ARG A 333 -4.57 3.51 -3.18
N PRO A 334 -4.44 2.99 -4.42
CA PRO A 334 -4.80 1.61 -4.72
C PRO A 334 -4.03 0.64 -3.82
N LYS A 335 -4.73 -0.37 -3.30
CA LYS A 335 -4.14 -1.47 -2.56
C LYS A 335 -4.17 -2.71 -3.45
N ASN A 336 -3.00 -3.26 -3.74
CA ASN A 336 -2.89 -4.52 -4.45
C ASN A 336 -3.20 -5.65 -3.46
N ASP A 337 -4.07 -6.58 -3.86
CA ASP A 337 -4.31 -7.83 -3.13
C ASP A 337 -3.13 -8.81 -3.25
#